data_AF-A0A293MSW6-F1
#
_entry.id   AF-A0A293MSW6-F1
#
_cell.length_a   1.000
_cell.length_b   1.000
_cell.length_c   1.000
_cell.angle_alpha   90.00
_cell.angle_beta   90.00
_cell.angle_gamma   90.00
#
_symmetry.space_group_name_H-M   'P 1'
#
loop_
_entity.id
_entity.type
_entity.pdbx_description
1 polymer ?
#
loop_
_entity_poly.entity_id
_entity_poly.type
_entity_poly.pdbx_seq_one_letter_code
_entity_poly.pdbx_strand_id
1 'polypeptide(L)' 'MSESHFDEYEHYNFDQDKFIFAGHSGKQRTKREVCDHTNRHDPSGHVRKLVTKMANTERNRRNSSGKS' A
#
# COMPACT_ATOMS: atom_id res chain seq x y z
N MET A 1 14.32 -27.98 7.15
CA MET A 1 13.20 -28.71 6.52
C MET A 1 13.35 -28.49 5.02
N SER A 2 13.58 -29.54 4.24
CA SER A 2 13.83 -29.42 2.80
C SER A 2 12.52 -29.15 2.04
N GLU A 3 12.60 -28.36 0.97
CA GLU A 3 11.48 -28.02 0.07
C GLU A 3 10.72 -29.24 -0.49
N SER A 4 11.33 -30.43 -0.47
CA SER A 4 10.76 -31.68 -0.97
C SER A 4 9.64 -32.27 -0.11
N HIS A 5 9.24 -31.62 0.97
CA HIS A 5 8.23 -32.10 1.92
C HIS A 5 6.97 -31.25 1.99
N PHE A 6 6.92 -30.16 1.21
CA PHE A 6 5.75 -29.30 1.12
C PHE A 6 4.93 -29.74 -0.10
N ASP A 7 3.64 -29.95 0.11
CA ASP A 7 2.73 -30.21 -1.01
C ASP A 7 2.38 -28.89 -1.74
N GLU A 8 1.79 -29.02 -2.93
CA GLU A 8 1.43 -27.87 -3.77
C GLU A 8 0.48 -26.88 -3.05
N TYR A 9 -0.28 -27.37 -2.05
CA TYR A 9 -1.19 -26.57 -1.25
C TYR A 9 -0.46 -25.75 -0.17
N GLU A 10 0.57 -26.33 0.46
CA GLU A 10 1.39 -25.63 1.43
C GLU A 10 2.13 -24.46 0.77
N HIS A 11 2.63 -24.62 -0.46
CA HIS A 11 3.26 -23.54 -1.22
C HIS A 11 2.30 -22.38 -1.54
N TYR A 12 1.05 -22.68 -1.93
CA TYR A 12 0.04 -21.66 -2.22
C TYR A 12 -0.27 -20.80 -0.98
N ASN A 13 -0.37 -21.43 0.19
CA ASN A 13 -0.63 -20.71 1.44
C ASN A 13 0.51 -19.74 1.79
N PHE A 14 1.78 -20.16 1.63
CA PHE A 14 2.93 -19.29 1.89
C PHE A 14 3.03 -18.09 0.95
N ASP A 15 2.68 -18.26 -0.33
CA ASP A 15 2.68 -17.15 -1.29
C ASP A 15 1.52 -16.19 -1.05
N GLN A 16 0.35 -16.69 -0.64
CA GLN A 16 -0.81 -15.87 -0.31
C GLN A 16 -0.61 -15.10 1.02
N ASP A 17 0.03 -15.73 2.01
CA ASP A 17 0.34 -15.10 3.30
C ASP A 17 1.27 -13.88 3.15
N LYS A 18 2.17 -13.88 2.16
CA LYS A 18 3.01 -12.71 1.84
C LYS A 18 2.18 -11.48 1.49
N PHE A 19 1.02 -11.65 0.85
CA PHE A 19 0.15 -10.54 0.51
C PHE A 19 -0.71 -10.10 1.70
N ILE A 20 -1.10 -11.04 2.57
CA ILE A 20 -1.97 -10.78 3.73
C ILE A 20 -1.18 -10.11 4.87
N PHE A 21 0.04 -10.56 5.16
CA PHE A 21 0.82 -10.13 6.32
C PHE A 21 1.98 -9.17 6.02
N ALA A 22 2.07 -8.60 4.81
CA ALA A 22 3.07 -7.57 4.49
C ALA A 22 2.81 -6.26 5.28
N GLY A 23 3.32 -6.21 6.51
CA GLY A 23 3.09 -5.15 7.50
C GLY A 23 3.53 -3.72 7.15
N HIS A 24 3.99 -3.46 5.92
CA HIS A 24 4.51 -2.15 5.52
C HIS A 24 3.81 -1.49 4.33
N SER A 25 2.88 -2.17 3.65
CA SER A 25 2.09 -1.56 2.57
C SER A 25 0.61 -1.59 2.96
N GLY A 26 0.17 -0.59 3.73
CA GLY A 26 -1.19 -0.51 4.29
C GLY A 26 -2.35 -0.45 3.27
N LYS A 27 -2.09 -0.78 2.00
CA LYS A 27 -3.11 -0.94 0.94
C LYS A 27 -2.86 -2.13 0.01
N GLN A 28 -1.87 -3.00 0.29
CA GLN A 28 -1.53 -4.17 -0.53
C GLN A 28 -1.45 -3.87 -2.04
N ARG A 29 -1.04 -2.65 -2.42
CA ARG A 29 -0.94 -2.28 -3.84
C ARG A 29 0.35 -2.79 -4.43
N THR A 30 0.26 -3.38 -5.60
CA THR A 30 1.41 -3.72 -6.43
C THR A 30 2.15 -2.44 -6.85
N LYS A 31 3.45 -2.56 -7.13
CA LYS A 31 4.27 -1.43 -7.63
C LYS A 31 3.67 -0.81 -8.91
N ARG A 32 3.03 -1.63 -9.74
CA ARG A 32 2.33 -1.21 -10.96
C ARG A 32 1.14 -0.31 -10.63
N GLU A 33 0.24 -0.75 -9.75
CA GLU A 33 -0.91 0.04 -9.35
C GLU A 33 -0.52 1.38 -8.70
N VAL A 34 0.56 1.40 -7.90
CA VAL A 34 1.09 2.64 -7.33
C VAL A 34 1.51 3.62 -8.43
N CYS A 35 2.19 3.14 -9.47
CA CYS A 35 2.61 3.96 -10.61
C CYS A 35 1.40 4.58 -11.32
N ASP A 36 0.41 3.74 -11.66
CA ASP A 36 -0.79 4.14 -12.41
C ASP A 36 -1.65 5.17 -11.65
N HIS A 37 -1.66 5.10 -10.31
CA HIS A 37 -2.55 5.91 -9.47
C HIS A 37 -1.92 7.16 -8.88
N THR A 38 -0.59 7.24 -8.71
CA THR A 38 0.05 8.34 -7.97
C THR A 38 0.77 9.38 -8.82
N ASN A 39 1.13 9.05 -10.07
CA ASN A 39 1.93 9.91 -10.95
C ASN A 39 1.30 10.05 -12.35
N ARG A 40 -0.02 10.28 -12.40
CA ARG A 40 -0.74 10.53 -13.65
C ARG A 40 -0.37 11.92 -14.19
N HIS A 41 -0.01 11.99 -15.47
CA HIS A 41 0.23 13.25 -16.16
C HIS A 41 -1.04 14.13 -16.13
N ASP A 42 -0.87 15.38 -15.73
CA ASP A 42 -1.92 16.40 -15.66
C ASP A 42 -1.39 17.63 -16.41
N PRO A 43 -2.10 18.14 -17.43
CA PRO A 43 -1.66 19.28 -18.23
C PRO A 43 -1.48 20.56 -17.41
N SER A 44 -2.15 20.68 -16.26
CA SER A 44 -2.02 21.79 -15.31
C SER A 44 -1.00 21.51 -14.20
N GLY A 45 -0.22 20.43 -14.32
CA GLY A 45 0.73 19.98 -13.31
C GLY A 45 0.08 19.23 -12.14
N HIS A 46 0.84 18.95 -11.08
CA HIS A 46 0.42 18.06 -9.99
C HIS A 46 -0.52 18.70 -8.93
N VAL A 47 -1.31 19.72 -9.29
CA VAL A 47 -2.11 20.52 -8.36
C VAL A 47 -3.07 19.65 -7.53
N ARG A 48 -3.79 18.72 -8.17
CA ARG A 48 -4.70 17.77 -7.50
C ARG A 48 -3.99 16.97 -6.40
N LYS A 49 -2.77 16.50 -6.66
CA LYS A 49 -1.96 15.72 -5.71
C LYS A 49 -1.52 16.57 -4.53
N LEU A 50 -1.11 17.81 -4.79
CA LEU A 50 -0.69 18.75 -3.75
C LEU A 50 -1.83 19.05 -2.78
N VAL A 51 -3.01 19.41 -3.30
CA VAL A 51 -4.21 19.68 -2.50
C VAL A 51 -4.59 18.45 -1.66
N THR A 52 -4.58 17.26 -2.26
CA THR A 52 -4.91 16.01 -1.58
C THR A 52 -3.92 15.71 -0.45
N LYS A 53 -2.62 15.94 -0.67
CA LYS A 53 -1.59 15.77 0.36
C LYS A 53 -1.81 16.74 1.52
N MET A 54 -2.04 18.02 1.25
CA MET A 54 -2.30 19.02 2.30
C MET A 54 -3.52 18.63 3.15
N ALA A 55 -4.64 18.27 2.51
CA ALA A 55 -5.85 17.85 3.22
C ALA A 55 -5.64 16.58 4.08
N ASN A 56 -4.89 15.60 3.56
CA ASN A 56 -4.58 14.38 4.30
C ASN A 56 -3.63 14.63 5.47
N THR A 57 -2.62 15.49 5.29
CA THR A 57 -1.71 15.89 6.37
C THR A 57 -2.46 16.55 7.51
N GLU A 58 -3.37 17.49 7.22
CA GLU A 58 -4.21 18.13 8.24
C GLU A 58 -5.15 17.14 8.94
N ARG A 59 -5.79 16.24 8.18
CA ARG A 59 -6.62 15.17 8.75
C ARG A 59 -5.81 14.26 9.67
N ASN A 60 -4.62 13.86 9.26
CA ASN A 60 -3.75 12.99 10.06
C ASN A 60 -3.26 13.69 11.33
N ARG A 61 -2.90 14.99 11.24
CA ARG A 61 -2.53 15.81 12.41
C ARG A 61 -3.67 15.86 13.45
N ARG A 62 -4.90 16.11 13.00
CA ARG A 62 -6.10 16.10 13.85
C ARG A 62 -6.37 14.73 14.48
N ASN A 63 -6.22 13.66 13.70
CA ASN A 63 -6.43 12.29 14.18
C ASN A 63 -5.32 11.80 15.13
N SER A 64 -4.11 12.36 15.03
CA SER A 64 -3.03 12.08 15.99
C SER A 64 -3.15 12.90 17.28
N SER A 65 -3.68 14.14 17.21
CA SER A 65 -3.86 14.98 18.39
C SER A 65 -5.07 14.60 19.25
N GLY A 66 -6.00 13.80 18.72
CA GLY A 66 -7.15 13.25 19.47
C GLY A 66 -6.89 11.88 20.12
N LYS A 67 -5.67 11.36 20.05
CA LYS A 67 -5.22 10.15 20.75
C LYS A 67 -4.36 10.58 21.93
N SER A 68 -5.00 10.93 23.05
CA SER A 68 -4.39 11.13 24.36
C SER A 68 -5.30 10.52 25.40
#